data_AF-A0A314YS83-F1
#
_entry.id   AF-A0A314YS83-F1
#
_cell.length_a   1.000
_cell.length_b   1.000
_cell.length_c   1.000
_cell.angle_alpha   90.00
_cell.angle_beta   90.00
_cell.angle_gamma   90.00
#
_symmetry.space_group_name_H-M   'P 1'
#
loop_
_entity.id
_entity.type
_entity.pdbx_description
1 polymer ?
#
loop_
_entity_poly.entity_id
_entity_poly.type
_entity_poly.pdbx_seq_one_letter_code
_entity_poly.pdbx_strand_id
1 'polypeptide(L)'
;MGSLHDPLSLLQDLKVTVHHSCLVFPTQQTQKKTVFLSNIDQVLNFDVQTVHFFGAHKDFSESQIVAEKVKDALAKILVPYDFLAGRLKLNPNTSRLEIDCNASGAGFVVALSEYALDEIGDLVYPNSAFAQLVCSAMDYRILNPATGDDHDHDQPLCILQVTTFKCGGFAMGISNNHATFDGLSFRLFLDNLAAVAANKPLVAIPYKDRHILAARSHPMSHSSTLSYKSSRICPPSMT
;
A
#
# COMPACT_ATOMS: atom_id res chain seq x y z
N MET A 1 41.75 3.38 5.14
CA MET A 1 41.46 4.45 6.13
C MET A 1 40.09 5.00 5.78
N GLY A 2 39.04 4.42 6.38
CA GLY A 2 37.68 4.89 6.18
C GLY A 2 37.49 6.18 6.96
N SER A 3 37.13 7.25 6.27
CA SER A 3 36.61 8.45 6.93
C SER A 3 35.37 8.03 7.68
N LEU A 4 35.44 8.05 9.02
CA LEU A 4 34.27 8.12 9.87
C LEU A 4 33.52 9.36 9.40
N HIS A 5 32.36 9.19 8.78
CA HIS A 5 31.45 10.31 8.59
C HIS A 5 31.16 10.87 9.99
N ASP A 6 31.69 12.05 10.25
CA ASP A 6 31.20 12.92 11.31
C ASP A 6 29.67 12.98 11.14
N PRO A 7 28.84 12.77 12.17
CA PRO A 7 27.39 12.98 12.08
C PRO A 7 27.13 14.49 11.94
N LEU A 8 27.58 15.05 10.82
CA LEU A 8 27.11 16.28 10.23
C LEU A 8 25.60 16.22 10.30
N SER A 9 25.04 17.17 11.03
CA SER A 9 23.61 17.37 11.25
C SER A 9 22.81 16.97 10.01
N LEU A 10 22.26 15.76 10.01
CA LEU A 10 21.37 15.32 8.94
C LEU A 10 20.27 16.38 8.84
N LEU A 11 20.03 16.87 7.63
CA LEU A 11 18.97 17.85 7.40
C LEU A 11 17.68 17.29 7.98
N GLN A 12 17.08 18.02 8.92
CA GLN A 12 15.85 17.61 9.60
C GLN A 12 14.60 18.03 8.83
N ASP A 13 14.72 19.05 7.99
CA ASP A 13 13.64 19.64 7.19
C ASP A 13 14.10 19.74 5.73
N LEU A 14 13.38 19.07 4.83
CA LEU A 14 13.68 19.05 3.40
C LEU A 14 12.94 20.17 2.64
N LYS A 15 12.27 21.07 3.36
CA LYS A 15 11.50 22.19 2.79
C LYS A 15 10.52 21.72 1.72
N VAL A 16 9.82 20.62 2.01
CA VAL A 16 8.83 20.04 1.10
C VAL A 16 7.54 20.84 1.17
N THR A 17 7.10 21.36 0.03
CA THR A 17 5.83 22.07 -0.12
C THR A 17 4.92 21.29 -1.06
N VAL A 18 3.74 20.90 -0.57
CA VAL A 18 2.71 20.24 -1.39
C VAL A 18 2.02 21.28 -2.27
N HIS A 19 2.01 21.02 -3.58
CA HIS A 19 1.40 21.89 -4.59
C HIS A 19 0.01 21.42 -5.00
N HIS A 20 -0.18 20.10 -5.13
CA HIS A 20 -1.43 19.52 -5.58
C HIS A 20 -1.62 18.14 -4.98
N SER A 21 -2.85 17.80 -4.62
CA SER A 21 -3.24 16.47 -4.16
C SER A 21 -4.61 16.11 -4.73
N CYS A 22 -4.78 14.85 -5.14
CA CYS A 22 -6.02 14.36 -5.72
C CYS A 22 -6.14 12.83 -5.59
N LEU A 23 -7.34 12.32 -5.86
CA LEU A 23 -7.55 10.90 -6.12
C LEU A 23 -7.33 10.57 -7.59
N VAL A 24 -6.72 9.42 -7.84
CA VAL A 24 -6.50 8.85 -9.17
C VAL A 24 -7.32 7.58 -9.30
N PHE A 25 -8.12 7.51 -10.35
CA PHE A 25 -9.06 6.42 -10.59
C PHE A 25 -8.56 5.50 -11.70
N PRO A 26 -8.97 4.22 -11.70
CA PRO A 26 -8.68 3.32 -12.82
C PRO A 26 -9.18 3.89 -14.15
N THR A 27 -8.34 3.80 -15.19
CA THR A 27 -8.70 4.29 -16.55
C THR A 27 -9.86 3.53 -17.21
N GLN A 28 -10.19 2.35 -16.70
CA GLN A 28 -11.26 1.50 -17.21
C GLN A 28 -12.12 1.03 -16.05
N GLN A 29 -13.40 0.75 -16.33
CA GLN A 29 -14.30 0.18 -15.33
C GLN A 29 -13.74 -1.17 -14.83
N THR A 30 -13.52 -1.25 -13.52
CA THR A 30 -13.11 -2.48 -12.85
C THR A 30 -14.32 -3.20 -12.27
N GLN A 31 -14.21 -4.53 -12.10
CA GLN A 31 -15.27 -5.31 -11.51
C GLN A 31 -15.36 -5.01 -10.01
N LYS A 32 -16.55 -4.60 -9.54
CA LYS A 32 -16.84 -4.51 -8.11
C LYS A 32 -16.83 -5.90 -7.51
N LYS A 33 -15.95 -6.11 -6.53
CA LYS A 33 -15.78 -7.38 -5.82
C LYS A 33 -15.10 -7.15 -4.49
N THR A 34 -15.15 -8.16 -3.64
CA THR A 34 -14.38 -8.21 -2.42
C THR A 34 -13.21 -9.16 -2.58
N VAL A 35 -12.02 -8.74 -2.15
CA VAL A 35 -10.83 -9.60 -2.12
C VAL A 35 -10.64 -10.11 -0.69
N PHE A 36 -10.60 -11.44 -0.56
CA PHE A 36 -10.25 -12.13 0.67
C PHE A 36 -8.82 -11.78 1.10
N LEU A 37 -8.63 -11.56 2.39
CA LEU A 37 -7.31 -11.38 3.02
C LEU A 37 -6.97 -12.62 3.85
N SER A 38 -5.83 -13.24 3.53
CA SER A 38 -5.29 -14.41 4.23
C SER A 38 -4.96 -14.08 5.69
N ASN A 39 -4.67 -15.09 6.51
CA ASN A 39 -4.33 -14.85 7.91
C ASN A 39 -3.07 -13.98 8.10
N ILE A 40 -2.12 -14.04 7.14
CA ILE A 40 -0.94 -13.17 7.15
C ILE A 40 -1.36 -11.73 6.85
N ASP A 41 -2.24 -11.53 5.86
CA ASP A 41 -2.71 -10.19 5.50
C ASP A 41 -3.48 -9.53 6.66
N GLN A 42 -4.24 -10.30 7.45
CA GLN A 42 -4.97 -9.77 8.62
C GLN A 42 -4.06 -9.12 9.66
N VAL A 43 -2.82 -9.61 9.81
CA VAL A 43 -1.86 -9.06 10.79
C VAL A 43 -0.99 -7.95 10.22
N LEU A 44 -1.00 -7.76 8.89
CA LEU A 44 -0.24 -6.73 8.18
C LEU A 44 -1.09 -5.49 7.86
N ASN A 45 -2.11 -5.20 8.66
CA ASN A 45 -2.91 -3.98 8.50
C ASN A 45 -2.22 -2.75 9.09
N PHE A 46 -1.13 -2.32 8.47
CA PHE A 46 -0.41 -1.07 8.75
C PHE A 46 0.25 -0.57 7.46
N ASP A 47 0.58 0.71 7.40
CA ASP A 47 1.19 1.27 6.19
C ASP A 47 2.71 1.05 6.16
N VAL A 48 3.21 0.69 4.99
CA VAL A 48 4.64 0.66 4.67
C VAL A 48 4.94 1.84 3.76
N GLN A 49 6.06 2.50 4.05
CA GLN A 49 6.51 3.69 3.34
C GLN A 49 7.84 3.42 2.65
N THR A 50 7.93 3.78 1.37
CA THR A 50 9.17 3.70 0.59
C THR A 50 9.44 5.01 -0.15
N VAL A 51 10.71 5.31 -0.38
CA VAL A 51 11.16 6.45 -1.18
C VAL A 51 12.10 5.95 -2.26
N HIS A 52 11.86 6.38 -3.49
CA HIS A 52 12.68 6.03 -4.65
C HIS A 52 13.20 7.31 -5.30
N PHE A 53 14.53 7.45 -5.40
CA PHE A 53 15.17 8.65 -5.93
C PHE A 53 15.58 8.47 -7.40
N PHE A 54 15.37 9.52 -8.18
CA PHE A 54 15.68 9.57 -9.61
C PHE A 54 16.47 10.83 -9.93
N GLY A 55 17.66 10.65 -10.49
CA GLY A 55 18.49 11.76 -10.96
C GLY A 55 17.84 12.53 -12.11
N ALA A 56 18.24 13.78 -12.28
CA ALA A 56 17.77 14.61 -13.38
C ALA A 56 18.11 13.98 -14.73
N HIS A 57 17.15 14.04 -15.67
CA HIS A 57 17.34 13.55 -17.03
C HIS A 57 16.85 14.59 -18.03
N LYS A 58 17.57 14.77 -19.14
CA LYS A 58 17.31 15.84 -20.11
C LYS A 58 15.90 15.76 -20.72
N ASP A 59 15.41 14.55 -20.96
CA ASP A 59 14.08 14.31 -21.53
C ASP A 59 12.92 14.57 -20.55
N PHE A 60 13.23 14.79 -19.27
CA PHE A 60 12.25 14.93 -18.18
C PHE A 60 12.58 16.11 -17.27
N SER A 61 13.20 17.16 -17.82
CA SER A 61 13.65 18.33 -17.05
C SER A 61 12.52 19.16 -16.45
N GLU A 62 11.29 19.01 -16.96
CA GLU A 62 10.12 19.71 -16.43
C GLU A 62 9.40 18.84 -15.38
N SER A 63 9.31 19.37 -14.16
CA SER A 63 8.67 18.72 -13.01
C SER A 63 7.24 18.25 -13.29
N GLN A 64 6.49 19.08 -14.02
CA GLN A 64 5.10 18.80 -14.37
C GLN A 64 4.97 17.58 -15.28
N ILE A 65 5.89 17.38 -16.22
CA ILE A 65 5.88 16.22 -17.13
C ILE A 65 6.06 14.90 -16.36
N VAL A 66 6.95 14.88 -15.35
CA VAL A 66 7.17 13.68 -14.53
C VAL A 66 5.93 13.35 -13.71
N ALA A 67 5.37 14.35 -13.01
CA ALA A 67 4.18 14.15 -12.19
C ALA A 67 2.99 13.65 -13.02
N GLU A 68 2.72 14.27 -14.18
CA GLU A 68 1.65 13.86 -15.09
C GLU A 68 1.88 12.43 -15.60
N LYS A 69 3.10 12.09 -16.02
CA LYS A 69 3.43 10.75 -16.50
C LYS A 69 3.24 9.67 -15.44
N VAL A 70 3.64 9.95 -14.19
CA VAL A 70 3.44 9.01 -13.07
C VAL A 70 1.96 8.92 -12.70
N LYS A 71 1.22 10.03 -12.72
CA LYS A 71 -0.24 10.04 -12.50
C LYS A 71 -0.98 9.19 -13.54
N ASP A 72 -0.64 9.34 -14.81
CA ASP A 72 -1.20 8.56 -15.91
C ASP A 72 -0.86 7.07 -15.77
N ALA A 73 0.39 6.76 -15.38
CA ALA A 73 0.81 5.40 -15.13
C ALA A 73 0.04 4.78 -13.97
N LEU A 74 -0.18 5.55 -12.89
CA LEU A 74 -0.99 5.14 -11.75
C LEU A 74 -2.42 4.82 -12.19
N ALA A 75 -3.08 5.72 -12.94
CA ALA A 75 -4.43 5.50 -13.44
C ALA A 75 -4.57 4.23 -14.30
N LYS A 76 -3.55 3.94 -15.13
CA LYS A 76 -3.50 2.74 -15.97
C LYS A 76 -3.25 1.48 -15.16
N ILE A 77 -2.31 1.49 -14.21
CA ILE A 77 -1.95 0.30 -13.42
C ILE A 77 -3.03 -0.09 -12.41
N LEU A 78 -3.89 0.86 -11.99
CA LEU A 78 -5.05 0.57 -11.16
C LEU A 78 -6.10 -0.33 -11.85
N VAL A 79 -5.99 -0.61 -13.15
CA VAL A 79 -6.84 -1.61 -13.81
C VAL A 79 -6.40 -3.04 -13.47
N PRO A 80 -5.15 -3.46 -13.74
CA PRO A 80 -4.65 -4.77 -13.30
C PRO A 80 -4.49 -4.87 -11.77
N TYR A 81 -4.28 -3.76 -11.06
CA TYR A 81 -4.18 -3.67 -9.60
C TYR A 81 -5.42 -3.00 -8.98
N ASP A 82 -6.61 -3.37 -9.45
CA ASP A 82 -7.92 -2.87 -9.01
C ASP A 82 -8.12 -2.78 -7.49
N PHE A 83 -7.54 -3.71 -6.73
CA PHE A 83 -7.60 -3.70 -5.26
C PHE A 83 -6.95 -2.47 -4.63
N LEU A 84 -5.95 -1.82 -5.26
CA LEU A 84 -5.33 -0.61 -4.73
C LEU A 84 -6.23 0.62 -4.80
N ALA A 85 -7.20 0.62 -5.70
CA ALA A 85 -8.25 1.64 -5.76
C ALA A 85 -9.43 1.31 -4.84
N GLY A 86 -9.33 0.27 -4.01
CA GLY A 86 -10.34 -0.15 -3.05
C GLY A 86 -10.20 0.53 -1.69
N ARG A 87 -10.94 -0.01 -0.71
CA ARG A 87 -10.84 0.32 0.72
C ARG A 87 -10.82 -0.93 1.57
N LEU A 88 -10.14 -0.87 2.70
CA LEU A 88 -10.27 -1.92 3.72
C LEU A 88 -11.67 -1.85 4.34
N LYS A 89 -12.25 -3.02 4.56
CA LYS A 89 -13.60 -3.16 5.10
C LYS A 89 -13.65 -4.33 6.06
N LEU A 90 -14.23 -4.09 7.23
CA LEU A 90 -14.54 -5.18 8.16
C LEU A 90 -15.82 -5.89 7.71
N ASN A 91 -15.73 -7.20 7.50
CA ASN A 91 -16.89 -8.02 7.20
C ASN A 91 -17.67 -8.31 8.51
N PRO A 92 -18.95 -7.88 8.63
CA PRO A 92 -19.70 -8.02 9.88
C PRO A 92 -20.05 -9.48 10.21
N ASN A 93 -20.09 -10.37 9.22
CA ASN A 93 -20.47 -11.78 9.41
C ASN A 93 -19.28 -12.64 9.84
N THR A 94 -18.07 -12.32 9.36
CA THR A 94 -16.86 -13.10 9.63
C THR A 94 -15.92 -12.41 10.61
N SER A 95 -16.16 -11.12 10.90
CA SER A 95 -15.27 -10.23 11.66
C SER A 95 -13.83 -10.18 11.11
N ARG A 96 -13.66 -10.42 9.80
CA ARG A 96 -12.37 -10.35 9.11
C ARG A 96 -12.28 -9.10 8.26
N LEU A 97 -11.07 -8.57 8.12
CA LEU A 97 -10.78 -7.52 7.14
C LEU A 97 -10.78 -8.10 5.72
N GLU A 98 -11.31 -7.34 4.78
CA GLU A 98 -11.35 -7.63 3.35
C GLU A 98 -11.06 -6.35 2.57
N ILE A 99 -10.67 -6.46 1.30
CA ILE A 99 -10.56 -5.29 0.42
C ILE A 99 -11.83 -5.19 -0.42
N ASP A 100 -12.60 -4.12 -0.22
CA ASP A 100 -13.71 -3.74 -1.08
C ASP A 100 -13.16 -3.04 -2.32
N CYS A 101 -13.13 -3.73 -3.47
CA CYS A 101 -12.67 -3.19 -4.74
C CYS A 101 -13.78 -2.31 -5.35
N ASN A 102 -13.97 -1.13 -4.77
CA ASN A 102 -15.04 -0.19 -5.10
C ASN A 102 -14.63 0.90 -6.11
N ALA A 103 -13.36 0.91 -6.54
CA ALA A 103 -12.77 1.91 -7.43
C ALA A 103 -12.81 3.35 -6.87
N SER A 104 -12.76 3.52 -5.55
CA SER A 104 -12.63 4.81 -4.86
C SER A 104 -11.27 5.51 -5.06
N GLY A 105 -10.36 4.91 -5.83
CA GLY A 105 -9.12 5.54 -6.28
C GLY A 105 -7.97 5.46 -5.28
N ALA A 106 -6.76 5.76 -5.77
CA ALA A 106 -5.52 5.89 -5.01
C ALA A 106 -5.17 7.36 -4.79
N GLY A 107 -4.44 7.68 -3.73
CA GLY A 107 -3.95 9.04 -3.47
C GLY A 107 -2.79 9.40 -4.39
N PHE A 108 -2.77 10.65 -4.87
CA PHE A 108 -1.67 11.20 -5.64
C PHE A 108 -1.34 12.61 -5.21
N VAL A 109 -0.07 12.87 -4.93
CA VAL A 109 0.44 14.14 -4.40
C VAL A 109 1.61 14.64 -5.24
N VAL A 110 1.62 15.93 -5.56
CA VAL A 110 2.73 16.62 -6.21
C VAL A 110 3.30 17.62 -5.23
N ALA A 111 4.60 17.54 -5.00
CA ALA A 111 5.33 18.40 -4.08
C ALA A 111 6.63 18.89 -4.71
N LEU A 112 7.20 19.93 -4.11
CA LEU A 112 8.49 20.51 -4.47
C LEU A 112 9.37 20.57 -3.23
N SER A 113 10.68 20.39 -3.40
CA SER A 113 11.69 20.68 -2.38
C SER A 113 12.58 21.82 -2.85
N GLU A 114 12.97 22.68 -1.91
CA GLU A 114 13.94 23.74 -2.15
C GLU A 114 15.40 23.23 -2.22
N TYR A 115 15.64 21.93 -2.04
CA TYR A 115 16.97 21.34 -2.15
C TYR A 115 17.18 20.65 -3.51
N ALA A 116 18.43 20.42 -3.86
CA ALA A 116 18.88 19.43 -4.81
C ALA A 116 19.10 18.07 -4.13
N LEU A 117 19.10 16.98 -4.91
CA LEU A 117 19.25 15.62 -4.38
C LEU A 117 20.61 15.37 -3.69
N ASP A 118 21.67 16.05 -4.12
CA ASP A 118 23.00 15.97 -3.51
C ASP A 118 23.13 16.81 -2.23
N GLU A 119 22.17 17.70 -1.96
CA GLU A 119 22.12 18.51 -0.74
C GLU A 119 21.43 17.78 0.42
N ILE A 120 20.61 16.75 0.16
CA ILE A 120 19.79 16.05 1.18
C ILE A 120 20.49 14.87 1.86
N GLY A 121 21.78 14.67 1.56
CA GLY A 121 22.63 13.62 2.15
C GLY A 121 22.79 12.38 1.25
N ASP A 122 23.32 11.30 1.84
CA ASP A 122 23.47 10.03 1.12
C ASP A 122 22.11 9.33 1.00
N LEU A 123 21.62 9.22 -0.23
CA LEU A 123 20.31 8.67 -0.57
C LEU A 123 20.20 7.15 -0.30
N VAL A 124 21.32 6.46 -0.07
CA VAL A 124 21.34 5.02 0.24
C VAL A 124 21.04 4.78 1.72
N TYR A 125 21.37 5.73 2.60
CA TYR A 125 21.17 5.59 4.04
C TYR A 125 19.86 6.23 4.49
N PRO A 126 19.19 5.65 5.50
CA PRO A 126 17.95 6.22 6.03
C PRO A 126 18.21 7.59 6.64
N ASN A 127 17.38 8.56 6.27
CA ASN A 127 17.29 9.88 6.88
C ASN A 127 15.85 10.10 7.35
N SER A 128 15.65 10.46 8.61
CA SER A 128 14.32 10.72 9.18
C SER A 128 13.55 11.81 8.42
N ALA A 129 14.26 12.76 7.79
CA ALA A 129 13.62 13.80 7.00
C ALA A 129 13.01 13.29 5.68
N PHE A 130 13.42 12.11 5.19
CA PHE A 130 12.80 11.47 4.02
C PHE A 130 11.32 11.12 4.25
N ALA A 131 10.85 11.07 5.50
CA ALA A 131 9.42 10.95 5.80
C ALA A 131 8.58 12.08 5.17
N GLN A 132 9.16 13.27 4.95
CA GLN A 132 8.48 14.39 4.27
C GLN A 132 8.25 14.13 2.77
N LEU A 133 8.94 13.15 2.20
CA LEU A 133 8.81 12.75 0.79
C LEU A 133 7.66 11.75 0.58
N VAL A 134 6.99 11.31 1.66
CA VAL A 134 5.88 10.36 1.63
C VAL A 134 4.64 10.98 2.26
N CYS A 135 3.55 11.04 1.49
CA CYS A 135 2.24 11.37 2.04
C CYS A 135 1.62 10.12 2.67
N SER A 136 1.40 10.16 3.99
CA SER A 136 0.87 9.02 4.75
C SER A 136 -0.66 8.95 4.75
N ALA A 137 -1.34 10.09 4.57
CA ALA A 137 -2.79 10.18 4.59
C ALA A 137 -3.25 11.36 3.71
N MET A 138 -4.38 11.17 3.04
CA MET A 138 -5.04 12.22 2.25
C MET A 138 -5.96 13.06 3.14
N ASP A 139 -6.07 14.36 2.82
CA ASP A 139 -7.05 15.25 3.45
C ASP A 139 -8.48 14.72 3.19
N TYR A 140 -9.26 14.55 4.26
CA TYR A 140 -10.64 14.07 4.21
C TYR A 140 -11.53 14.92 3.29
N ARG A 141 -11.21 16.20 3.08
CA ARG A 141 -11.92 17.08 2.14
C ARG A 141 -11.76 16.66 0.68
N ILE A 142 -10.65 15.98 0.36
CA ILE A 142 -10.40 15.39 -0.97
C ILE A 142 -11.15 14.06 -1.10
N LEU A 143 -11.24 13.30 -0.01
CA LEU A 143 -11.91 12.00 0.02
C LEU A 143 -13.44 12.15 -0.04
N ASN A 144 -13.99 13.07 0.75
CA ASN A 144 -15.42 13.30 0.91
C ASN A 144 -15.79 14.77 0.60
N PRO A 145 -15.63 15.23 -0.67
CA PRO A 145 -15.89 16.63 -1.02
C PRO A 145 -17.36 17.03 -0.85
N ALA A 146 -18.29 16.06 -0.84
CA ALA A 146 -19.72 16.30 -0.72
C ALA A 146 -20.22 16.43 0.73
N THR A 147 -19.64 15.68 1.68
CA THR A 147 -20.09 15.67 3.08
C THR A 147 -19.12 16.38 4.01
N GLY A 148 -17.83 16.44 3.67
CA GLY A 148 -16.79 16.97 4.56
C GLY A 148 -16.66 16.17 5.86
N ASP A 149 -17.23 14.97 5.92
CA ASP A 149 -17.17 14.13 7.11
C ASP A 149 -15.84 13.39 7.17
N ASP A 150 -15.25 13.42 8.36
CA ASP A 150 -14.04 12.68 8.70
C ASP A 150 -14.43 11.22 9.01
N HIS A 151 -14.43 10.40 7.96
CA HIS A 151 -14.52 8.95 8.12
C HIS A 151 -13.10 8.38 8.11
N ASP A 152 -12.60 8.08 9.31
CA ASP A 152 -11.28 7.50 9.61
C ASP A 152 -10.95 6.18 8.86
N HIS A 153 -11.90 5.65 8.08
CA HIS A 153 -11.80 4.38 7.37
C HIS A 153 -11.80 4.52 5.83
N ASP A 154 -11.82 5.74 5.28
CA ASP A 154 -11.86 5.96 3.83
C ASP A 154 -10.50 6.35 3.22
N GLN A 155 -9.40 6.20 3.97
CA GLN A 155 -8.06 6.44 3.44
C GLN A 155 -7.72 5.47 2.29
N PRO A 156 -7.07 5.94 1.21
CA PRO A 156 -6.64 5.07 0.11
C PRO A 156 -5.64 4.00 0.57
N LEU A 157 -5.70 2.81 -0.04
CA LEU A 157 -4.75 1.73 0.24
C LEU A 157 -3.35 1.98 -0.33
N CYS A 158 -3.22 2.97 -1.21
CA CYS A 158 -1.97 3.40 -1.81
C CYS A 158 -2.03 4.91 -2.05
N ILE A 159 -0.98 5.62 -1.63
CA ILE A 159 -0.76 7.04 -1.89
C ILE A 159 0.62 7.18 -2.50
N LEU A 160 0.72 7.87 -3.64
CA LEU A 160 1.98 8.14 -4.33
C LEU A 160 2.25 9.64 -4.34
N GLN A 161 3.39 10.05 -3.80
CA GLN A 161 3.88 11.42 -3.82
C GLN A 161 5.06 11.55 -4.78
N VAL A 162 5.00 12.51 -5.71
CA VAL A 162 6.13 12.93 -6.54
C VAL A 162 6.66 14.25 -6.01
N THR A 163 7.89 14.26 -5.50
CA THR A 163 8.56 15.45 -4.99
C THR A 163 9.70 15.84 -5.93
N THR A 164 9.60 16.99 -6.59
CA THR A 164 10.65 17.47 -7.50
C THR A 164 11.66 18.36 -6.75
N PHE A 165 12.95 18.19 -7.06
CA PHE A 165 14.07 18.90 -6.45
C PHE A 165 14.62 19.96 -7.41
N LYS A 166 15.34 20.97 -6.88
CA LYS A 166 15.91 22.07 -7.67
C LYS A 166 16.84 21.62 -8.80
N CYS A 167 17.52 20.49 -8.64
CA CYS A 167 18.40 19.94 -9.67
C CYS A 167 17.66 19.31 -10.86
N GLY A 168 16.31 19.24 -10.83
CA GLY A 168 15.49 18.55 -11.83
C GLY A 168 15.35 17.04 -11.59
N GLY A 169 15.98 16.51 -10.55
CA GLY A 169 15.70 15.15 -10.05
C GLY A 169 14.40 15.11 -9.25
N PHE A 170 13.90 13.91 -8.96
CA PHE A 170 12.69 13.73 -8.17
C PHE A 170 12.78 12.53 -7.23
N ALA A 171 11.96 12.56 -6.18
CA ALA A 171 11.67 11.41 -5.33
C ALA A 171 10.23 10.95 -5.56
N MET A 172 10.03 9.65 -5.65
CA MET A 172 8.72 9.00 -5.62
C MET A 172 8.55 8.33 -4.26
N GLY A 173 7.75 8.95 -3.40
CA GLY A 173 7.33 8.39 -2.13
C GLY A 173 6.05 7.58 -2.28
N ILE A 174 5.97 6.41 -1.67
CA ILE A 174 4.77 5.56 -1.69
C ILE A 174 4.44 5.19 -0.25
N SER A 175 3.18 5.39 0.13
CA SER A 175 2.58 4.80 1.33
C SER A 175 1.55 3.80 0.88
N ASN A 176 1.64 2.55 1.33
CA ASN A 176 0.63 1.53 1.02
C ASN A 176 0.33 0.66 2.24
N ASN A 177 -0.91 0.22 2.36
CA ASN A 177 -1.27 -0.73 3.40
C ASN A 177 -0.60 -2.09 3.13
N HIS A 178 0.13 -2.63 4.10
CA HIS A 178 0.94 -3.85 3.93
C HIS A 178 0.10 -5.10 3.66
N ALA A 179 -1.21 -5.10 3.97
CA ALA A 179 -2.12 -6.17 3.57
C ALA A 179 -2.24 -6.28 2.03
N THR A 180 -1.87 -5.24 1.28
CA THR A 180 -1.91 -5.26 -0.20
C THR A 180 -0.71 -5.95 -0.83
N PHE A 181 0.47 -5.89 -0.22
CA PHE A 181 1.71 -6.40 -0.81
C PHE A 181 2.68 -6.94 0.24
N ASP A 182 3.38 -8.01 -0.08
CA ASP A 182 4.70 -8.29 0.52
C ASP A 182 5.82 -7.55 -0.25
N GLY A 183 7.07 -7.66 0.22
CA GLY A 183 8.19 -6.97 -0.44
C GLY A 183 8.43 -7.41 -1.90
N LEU A 184 8.16 -8.68 -2.24
CA LEU A 184 8.35 -9.20 -3.60
C LEU A 184 7.27 -8.68 -4.56
N SER A 185 6.01 -8.76 -4.15
CA SER A 185 4.87 -8.25 -4.91
C SER A 185 4.89 -6.72 -5.02
N PHE A 186 5.37 -6.01 -4.00
CA PHE A 186 5.61 -4.57 -4.08
C PHE A 186 6.69 -4.22 -5.11
N ARG A 187 7.83 -4.94 -5.10
CA ARG A 187 8.85 -4.76 -6.15
C ARG A 187 8.29 -5.01 -7.55
N LEU A 188 7.51 -6.09 -7.73
CA LEU A 188 6.88 -6.38 -9.01
C LEU A 188 5.87 -5.30 -9.42
N PHE A 189 5.14 -4.71 -8.46
CA PHE A 189 4.29 -3.56 -8.69
C PHE A 189 5.09 -2.35 -9.20
N LEU A 190 6.25 -2.04 -8.60
CA LEU A 190 7.13 -0.98 -9.08
C LEU A 190 7.64 -1.22 -10.50
N ASP A 191 8.07 -2.46 -10.80
CA ASP A 191 8.53 -2.85 -12.14
C ASP A 191 7.39 -2.69 -13.17
N ASN A 192 6.17 -3.09 -12.82
CA ASN A 192 4.98 -2.91 -13.65
C ASN A 192 4.61 -1.43 -13.80
N LEU A 193 4.67 -0.62 -12.74
CA LEU A 193 4.40 0.82 -12.78
C LEU A 193 5.36 1.52 -13.73
N ALA A 194 6.66 1.19 -13.64
CA ALA A 194 7.69 1.70 -14.54
C ALA A 194 7.44 1.27 -16.00
N ALA A 195 7.06 0.02 -16.23
CA ALA A 195 6.72 -0.47 -17.57
C ALA A 195 5.52 0.30 -18.17
N VAL A 196 4.44 0.48 -17.39
CA VAL A 196 3.27 1.25 -17.80
C VAL A 196 3.61 2.72 -18.07
N ALA A 197 4.42 3.35 -17.20
CA ALA A 197 4.92 4.71 -17.42
C ALA A 197 5.76 4.84 -18.70
N ALA A 198 6.47 3.77 -19.09
CA ALA A 198 7.20 3.68 -20.34
C ALA A 198 6.34 3.26 -21.55
N ASN A 199 5.01 3.15 -21.40
CA ASN A 199 4.08 2.63 -22.40
C ASN A 199 4.47 1.23 -22.92
N LYS A 200 5.01 0.38 -22.03
CA LYS A 200 5.32 -1.02 -22.27
C LYS A 200 4.27 -1.94 -21.64
N PRO A 201 4.15 -3.20 -22.10
CA PRO A 201 3.35 -4.21 -21.42
C PRO A 201 3.82 -4.44 -19.98
N LEU A 202 2.94 -4.98 -19.14
CA LEU A 202 3.31 -5.41 -17.79
C LEU A 202 4.44 -6.43 -17.85
N VAL A 203 5.39 -6.34 -16.92
CA VAL A 203 6.44 -7.33 -16.69
C VAL A 203 5.83 -8.66 -16.27
N ALA A 204 4.79 -8.63 -15.42
CA ALA A 204 3.98 -9.79 -15.10
C ALA A 204 2.54 -9.40 -14.72
N ILE A 205 1.59 -10.29 -14.98
CA ILE A 205 0.19 -10.08 -14.61
C ILE A 205 0.02 -10.40 -13.10
N PRO A 206 -0.55 -9.49 -12.29
CA PRO A 206 -0.75 -9.75 -10.86
C PRO A 206 -1.79 -10.86 -10.65
N TYR A 207 -1.41 -11.89 -9.90
CA TYR A 207 -2.33 -12.92 -9.42
C TYR A 207 -2.94 -12.45 -8.08
N LYS A 208 -4.28 -12.34 -8.03
CA LYS A 208 -4.99 -11.63 -6.96
C LYS A 208 -5.75 -12.57 -6.01
N ASP A 209 -5.82 -13.86 -6.33
CA ASP A 209 -6.56 -14.82 -5.51
C ASP A 209 -5.72 -15.24 -4.29
N ARG A 210 -6.12 -14.72 -3.12
CA ARG A 210 -5.46 -15.01 -1.85
C ARG A 210 -6.03 -16.24 -1.15
N HIS A 211 -7.05 -16.89 -1.70
CA HIS A 211 -7.60 -18.12 -1.12
C HIS A 211 -6.61 -19.28 -1.15
N ILE A 212 -5.57 -19.22 -1.99
CA ILE A 212 -4.45 -20.18 -1.96
C ILE A 212 -3.73 -20.21 -0.60
N LEU A 213 -3.84 -19.12 0.18
CA LEU A 213 -3.31 -19.00 1.55
C LEU A 213 -4.41 -19.06 2.62
N ALA A 214 -5.64 -19.46 2.25
CA ALA A 214 -6.70 -19.65 3.23
C ALA A 214 -6.33 -20.78 4.19
N ALA A 215 -6.55 -20.56 5.49
CA ALA A 215 -6.42 -21.63 6.47
C ALA A 215 -7.44 -22.73 6.14
N ARG A 216 -7.04 -24.00 6.34
CA ARG A 216 -7.95 -25.13 6.16
C ARG A 216 -9.15 -24.97 7.09
N SER A 217 -10.34 -25.23 6.58
CA SER A 217 -11.51 -25.49 7.43
C SER A 217 -11.14 -26.64 8.36
N HIS A 218 -11.33 -26.46 9.66
CA HIS A 218 -11.11 -27.54 10.62
C HIS A 218 -11.95 -28.75 10.16
N PRO A 219 -11.40 -29.97 10.07
CA PRO A 219 -12.25 -31.13 9.83
C PRO A 219 -13.28 -31.15 10.95
N MET A 220 -14.55 -31.03 10.60
CA MET A 220 -15.62 -31.15 11.60
C MET A 220 -15.44 -32.52 12.24
N SER A 221 -15.08 -32.53 13.53
CA SER A 221 -15.10 -33.77 14.30
C SER A 221 -16.55 -34.24 14.28
N HIS A 222 -16.86 -35.21 13.42
CA HIS A 222 -18.05 -36.00 13.60
C HIS A 222 -17.85 -36.73 14.92
N SER A 223 -18.39 -36.16 16.01
CA SER A 223 -18.59 -36.89 17.25
C SER A 223 -19.59 -38.00 16.96
N SER A 224 -19.12 -39.13 16.44
CA SER A 224 -19.82 -40.39 16.63
C SER A 224 -19.74 -40.66 18.14
N THR A 225 -20.80 -40.28 18.84
CA THR A 225 -20.97 -40.49 20.27
C THR A 225 -20.88 -42.00 20.54
N LEU A 226 -19.69 -42.51 20.82
CA LEU A 226 -19.52 -43.82 21.44
C LEU A 226 -20.05 -43.68 22.86
N SER A 227 -21.31 -44.05 23.04
CA SER A 227 -21.93 -44.16 24.35
C SER A 227 -21.16 -45.16 25.20
N TYR A 228 -20.33 -44.65 26.12
CA TYR A 228 -19.73 -45.46 27.16
C TYR A 228 -20.84 -45.85 28.15
N LYS A 229 -21.43 -47.03 27.97
CA LYS A 229 -22.31 -47.65 28.98
C LYS A 229 -21.44 -48.05 30.17
N SER A 230 -21.44 -47.22 31.20
CA SER A 230 -20.92 -47.62 32.52
C SER A 230 -21.91 -48.62 33.15
N SER A 231 -21.55 -49.90 33.14
CA SER A 231 -22.23 -50.93 33.92
C SER A 231 -21.82 -50.77 35.39
N ARG A 232 -22.71 -50.19 36.21
CA ARG A 232 -22.55 -50.22 37.67
C ARG A 232 -22.71 -51.66 38.14
N ILE A 233 -21.67 -52.21 38.76
CA ILE A 233 -21.73 -53.48 39.49
C ILE A 233 -22.24 -53.13 40.90
N CYS A 234 -23.42 -53.62 41.28
CA CYS A 234 -23.87 -53.60 42.67
C CYS A 234 -23.08 -54.64 43.48
N PRO A 235 -22.59 -54.32 44.69
CA PRO A 235 -22.03 -55.33 45.58
C PRO A 235 -23.16 -56.17 46.22
N PRO A 236 -22.92 -57.46 46.53
CA PRO A 236 -23.94 -58.32 47.12
C PRO A 236 -24.15 -57.99 48.59
N SER A 237 -25.41 -58.08 49.02
CA SER A 237 -25.85 -57.98 50.41
C SER A 237 -25.27 -59.12 51.26
N MET A 238 -24.66 -58.78 52.40
CA MET A 238 -24.36 -59.76 53.44
C MET A 238 -25.44 -59.74 54.52
N THR A 239 -25.91 -60.95 54.81
CA THR A 239 -26.85 -61.39 55.86
C THR A 239 -26.43 -60.98 57.26
#